data_AF-A0A6P0YP88-F1
#
_entry.id   AF-A0A6P0YP88-F1
#
_cell.length_a   1.000
_cell.length_b   1.000
_cell.length_c   1.000
_cell.angle_alpha   90.00
_cell.angle_beta   90.00
_cell.angle_gamma   90.00
#
_symmetry.space_group_name_H-M   'P 1'
#
loop_
_entity.id
_entity.type
_entity.pdbx_description
1 polymer ?
#
loop_
_entity_poly.entity_id
_entity_poly.type
_entity_poly.pdbx_seq_one_letter_code
_entity_poly.pdbx_strand_id
1 'polypeptide(L)'
;MMIVLMSDRSTPDERGRVFSVGIGGFDLGIALAGPVFGFFADMLSYRGIFTVTTGLMLLALIVFITQSSKNISHSLRFAIGRERDIYALDRNAQ
;
A
#
# COMPACT_ATOMS: atom_id res chain seq x y z
N MET A 1 3.09 -7.76 -3.50
CA MET A 1 4.17 -7.52 -2.52
C MET A 1 3.65 -7.10 -1.14
N MET A 2 2.70 -6.17 -1.04
CA MET A 2 2.17 -5.71 0.27
C MET A 2 1.65 -6.84 1.18
N ILE A 3 0.96 -7.84 0.64
CA ILE A 3 0.44 -8.99 1.40
C ILE A 3 1.57 -9.79 2.08
N VAL A 4 2.69 -10.00 1.38
CA VAL A 4 3.84 -10.74 1.93
C VAL A 4 4.45 -9.94 3.08
N LEU A 5 4.65 -8.63 2.88
CA LEU A 5 5.15 -7.72 3.90
C LEU A 5 4.22 -7.67 5.13
N MET A 6 2.90 -7.60 4.92
CA MET A 6 1.91 -7.64 6.00
C MET A 6 1.96 -8.96 6.76
N SER A 7 2.12 -10.09 6.07
CA SER A 7 2.25 -11.41 6.69
C SER A 7 3.53 -11.55 7.51
N ASP A 8 4.65 -11.03 7.01
CA ASP A 8 5.95 -11.08 7.69
C ASP A 8 5.95 -10.23 8.99
N ARG A 9 5.14 -9.16 9.04
CA ARG A 9 5.02 -8.26 10.21
C ARG A 9 3.91 -8.64 11.19
N SER A 10 3.10 -9.66 10.91
CA SER A 10 1.94 -10.01 11.73
C SER A 10 2.11 -11.33 12.45
N THR A 11 1.69 -11.37 13.72
CA THR A 11 1.61 -12.61 14.51
C THR A 11 0.55 -13.55 13.93
N PRO A 12 0.63 -14.89 14.14
CA PRO A 12 -0.34 -15.83 13.61
C PRO A 12 -1.81 -15.46 13.90
N ASP A 13 -2.08 -14.96 15.11
CA ASP A 13 -3.43 -14.61 15.57
C ASP A 13 -3.97 -13.32 14.92
N GLU A 14 -3.09 -12.37 14.55
CA GLU A 14 -3.49 -11.08 13.98
C GLU A 14 -3.41 -11.03 12.46
N ARG A 15 -2.71 -12.00 11.83
CA ARG A 15 -2.53 -12.09 10.37
C ARG A 15 -3.83 -11.99 9.61
N GLY A 16 -4.86 -12.72 10.03
CA GLY A 16 -6.18 -12.70 9.39
C GLY A 16 -6.82 -11.31 9.42
N ARG A 17 -6.70 -10.60 10.55
CA ARG A 17 -7.26 -9.24 10.71
C ARG A 17 -6.51 -8.24 9.84
N VAL A 18 -5.18 -8.23 9.89
CA VAL A 18 -4.34 -7.33 9.08
C VAL A 18 -4.58 -7.56 7.58
N PHE A 19 -4.67 -8.82 7.17
CA PHE A 19 -4.96 -9.20 5.79
C PHE A 19 -6.34 -8.73 5.34
N SER A 20 -7.38 -8.94 6.17
CA SER A 20 -8.75 -8.53 5.85
C SER A 20 -8.88 -7.01 5.66
N VAL A 21 -8.17 -6.21 6.46
CA VAL A 21 -8.16 -4.75 6.31
C VAL A 21 -7.41 -4.34 5.03
N GLY A 22 -6.25 -4.95 4.76
CA GLY A 22 -5.46 -4.64 3.57
C GLY A 22 -6.19 -4.97 2.26
N ILE A 23 -6.75 -6.18 2.15
CA ILE A 23 -7.50 -6.60 0.96
C ILE A 23 -8.84 -5.90 0.88
N GLY A 24 -9.58 -5.78 1.99
CA GLY A 24 -10.87 -5.09 2.00
C GLY A 24 -10.74 -3.64 1.53
N GLY A 25 -9.67 -2.93 1.93
CA GLY A 25 -9.38 -1.58 1.43
C GLY A 25 -9.04 -1.55 -0.06
N PHE A 26 -8.32 -2.53 -0.57
CA PHE A 26 -8.00 -2.65 -2.00
C PHE A 26 -9.26 -2.87 -2.85
N ASP A 27 -10.11 -3.82 -2.45
CA ASP A 27 -11.36 -4.11 -3.14
C ASP A 27 -12.33 -2.93 -3.08
N LEU A 28 -12.39 -2.24 -1.93
CA LEU A 28 -13.15 -0.99 -1.79
C LEU A 28 -12.63 0.07 -2.78
N GLY A 29 -11.32 0.19 -2.94
CA GLY A 29 -10.71 1.07 -3.94
C GLY A 29 -11.16 0.74 -5.37
N ILE A 30 -11.17 -0.53 -5.74
CA ILE A 30 -11.67 -0.99 -7.06
C ILE A 30 -13.15 -0.65 -7.22
N ALA A 31 -13.95 -0.97 -6.21
CA ALA A 31 -15.39 -0.74 -6.24
C ALA A 31 -15.74 0.76 -6.37
N LEU A 32 -14.98 1.64 -5.71
CA LEU A 32 -15.19 3.08 -5.76
C LEU A 32 -14.60 3.75 -7.01
N ALA A 33 -13.57 3.17 -7.63
CA ALA A 33 -12.90 3.78 -8.79
C ALA A 33 -13.89 4.10 -9.92
N GLY A 34 -14.74 3.14 -10.30
CA GLY A 34 -15.73 3.31 -11.36
C GLY A 34 -16.74 4.44 -11.07
N PRO A 35 -17.50 4.39 -9.96
CA PRO A 35 -18.45 5.44 -9.60
C PRO A 35 -17.81 6.82 -9.40
N VAL A 36 -16.65 6.91 -8.74
CA VAL A 36 -15.99 8.20 -8.48
C VAL A 36 -15.52 8.81 -9.79
N PHE A 37 -14.74 8.10 -10.60
CA PHE A 37 -14.24 8.66 -11.85
C PHE A 37 -15.32 8.79 -12.93
N GLY A 38 -16.35 7.93 -12.91
CA GLY A 38 -17.51 8.04 -13.76
C GLY A 38 -18.34 9.29 -13.47
N PHE A 39 -18.57 9.61 -12.19
CA PHE A 39 -19.23 10.86 -11.79
C PHE A 39 -18.46 12.10 -12.24
N PHE A 40 -17.13 12.05 -12.15
CA PHE A 40 -16.27 13.14 -12.59
C PHE A 40 -15.95 13.12 -14.09
N ALA A 41 -16.41 12.14 -14.87
CA ALA A 41 -15.97 11.96 -16.26
C ALA A 41 -16.38 13.10 -17.20
N ASP A 42 -17.54 13.72 -16.95
CA ASP A 42 -18.01 14.85 -17.75
C ASP A 42 -17.27 16.16 -17.40
N MET A 43 -16.78 16.27 -16.15
CA MET A 43 -16.03 17.44 -15.68
C MET A 43 -14.53 17.32 -15.96
N LEU A 44 -13.97 16.13 -15.78
CA LEU A 44 -12.60 15.78 -16.05
C LEU A 44 -12.56 14.91 -17.30
N SER A 45 -12.10 15.48 -18.41
CA SER A 45 -11.71 14.70 -19.59
C SER A 45 -10.85 13.49 -19.19
N TYR A 46 -10.81 12.44 -20.02
CA TYR A 46 -9.98 11.25 -19.78
C TYR A 46 -8.54 11.58 -19.36
N ARG A 47 -7.93 12.62 -19.95
CA ARG A 47 -6.60 13.09 -19.58
C ARG A 47 -6.53 13.56 -18.12
N GLY A 48 -7.56 14.24 -17.63
CA GLY A 48 -7.70 14.66 -16.23
C GLY A 48 -7.78 13.46 -15.28
N ILE A 49 -8.62 12.48 -15.62
CA ILE A 49 -8.75 11.23 -14.83
C ILE A 49 -7.40 10.52 -14.69
N PHE A 50 -6.69 10.32 -15.80
CA PHE A 50 -5.36 9.69 -15.79
C PHE A 50 -4.31 10.51 -15.01
N THR A 51 -4.42 11.83 -15.05
CA THR A 51 -3.51 12.71 -14.29
C THR A 51 -3.76 12.58 -12.79
N VAL A 52 -5.03 12.55 -12.37
CA VAL A 52 -5.42 12.34 -10.96
C VAL A 52 -4.98 10.96 -10.47
N THR A 53 -5.24 9.90 -11.23
CA THR A 53 -4.83 8.53 -10.82
C THR A 53 -3.33 8.39 -10.74
N THR A 54 -2.58 9.00 -11.67
CA THR A 54 -1.11 9.06 -11.60
C THR A 54 -0.65 9.80 -10.34
N GLY A 55 -1.29 10.93 -10.01
CA GLY A 55 -1.01 11.67 -8.77
C GLY A 55 -1.26 10.85 -7.51
N LEU A 56 -2.38 10.10 -7.46
CA LEU A 56 -2.70 9.21 -6.34
C LEU A 56 -1.67 8.06 -6.22
N MET A 57 -1.22 7.51 -7.35
CA MET A 57 -0.18 6.48 -7.35
C MET A 57 1.17 7.03 -6.86
N LEU A 58 1.56 8.23 -7.29
CA LEU A 58 2.76 8.90 -6.80
C LEU A 58 2.66 9.20 -5.31
N LEU A 59 1.50 9.64 -4.82
CA LEU A 59 1.27 9.86 -3.40
C LEU A 59 1.41 8.56 -2.60
N ALA A 60 0.80 7.47 -3.06
CA ALA A 60 0.93 6.16 -2.44
C ALA A 60 2.39 5.68 -2.42
N LEU A 61 3.15 5.92 -3.49
CA LEU A 61 4.57 5.61 -3.58
C LEU A 61 5.38 6.44 -2.58
N ILE A 62 5.11 7.74 -2.44
CA ILE A 62 5.78 8.61 -1.47
C ILE A 62 5.50 8.12 -0.05
N VAL A 63 4.24 7.81 0.28
CA VAL A 63 3.86 7.25 1.58
C VAL A 63 4.62 5.94 1.84
N PHE A 64 4.70 5.05 0.86
CA PHE A 64 5.45 3.80 0.99
C PHE A 64 6.95 4.05 1.24
N ILE A 65 7.59 4.88 0.43
CA ILE A 65 9.03 5.14 0.53
C ILE A 65 9.39 5.87 1.84
N THR A 66 8.46 6.63 2.43
CA THR A 66 8.72 7.38 3.67
C THR A 66 8.32 6.62 4.94
N GLN A 67 7.18 5.93 4.92
CA GLN A 67 6.54 5.35 6.12
C GLN A 67 6.60 3.81 6.18
N SER A 68 7.17 3.11 5.18
CA SER A 68 7.25 1.65 5.20
C SER A 68 8.18 1.09 6.27
N SER A 69 9.15 1.87 6.77
CA SER A 69 10.10 1.45 7.80
C SER A 69 10.30 2.53 8.89
N LYS A 70 11.17 2.24 9.87
CA LYS A 70 11.34 3.02 11.12
C LYS A 70 11.71 4.50 10.91
N ASN A 71 12.56 4.78 9.93
CA ASN A 71 12.96 6.15 9.56
C ASN A 71 12.99 6.27 8.04
N ILE A 72 12.88 7.50 7.52
CA ILE A 72 12.92 7.81 6.08
C ILE A 72 14.11 7.13 5.37
N SER A 73 15.31 7.15 5.96
CA SER A 73 16.49 6.50 5.38
C SER A 73 16.39 4.98 5.31
N HIS A 74 15.79 4.34 6.32
CA HIS A 74 15.54 2.89 6.33
C HIS A 74 14.39 2.52 5.39
N SER A 75 13.34 3.34 5.31
CA SER A 75 12.21 3.15 4.40
C SER A 75 12.66 3.18 2.95
N LEU A 76 13.56 4.11 2.61
CA LEU A 76 14.09 4.27 1.26
C LEU A 76 15.07 3.13 0.89
N ARG A 77 15.92 2.70 1.84
CA ARG A 77 16.82 1.54 1.65
C ARG A 77 16.04 0.23 1.52
N PHE A 78 15.00 0.05 2.35
CA PHE A 78 14.10 -1.10 2.28
C PHE A 78 13.33 -1.13 0.96
N ALA A 79 12.76 -0.01 0.51
CA ALA A 79 12.03 0.09 -0.75
C ALA A 79 12.88 -0.25 -1.98
N ILE A 80 14.20 0.02 -1.94
CA ILE A 80 15.17 -0.30 -2.99
C ILE A 80 15.77 -1.71 -2.81
N GLY A 81 15.37 -2.45 -1.78
CA GLY A 81 15.86 -3.82 -1.50
C GLY A 81 17.28 -3.88 -0.94
N ARG A 82 17.82 -2.75 -0.45
CA ARG A 82 19.15 -2.64 0.16
C ARG A 82 19.17 -2.97 1.65
N GLU A 83 18.01 -3.21 2.26
CA GLU A 83 17.88 -3.49 3.69
C GLU A 83 16.77 -4.51 3.94
N ARG A 84 16.95 -5.38 4.95
CA ARG A 84 15.92 -6.34 5.37
C ARG A 84 14.81 -5.62 6.14
N ASP A 85 13.62 -6.21 6.15
CA ASP A 85 12.51 -5.67 6.94
C ASP A 85 12.82 -5.80 8.44
N ILE A 86 12.99 -4.67 9.11
CA ILE A 86 13.31 -4.60 10.54
C ILE A 86 12.10 -5.05 11.39
N TYR A 87 10.90 -5.01 10.83
CA TYR A 87 9.66 -5.38 11.51
C TYR A 87 9.23 -6.83 11.25
N ALA A 88 9.99 -7.59 10.44
CA ALA A 88 9.66 -8.99 10.20
C ALA A 88 9.81 -9.78 11.51
N LEU A 89 8.78 -10.54 11.87
CA LEU A 89 8.81 -11.42 13.03
C LEU A 89 9.70 -12.63 12.73
N ASP A 90 10.61 -12.95 13.65
CA ASP A 90 11.51 -14.07 13.49
C ASP A 90 10.73 -15.40 13.49
N ARG A 91 10.88 -16.19 12.43
CA ARG A 91 10.13 -17.43 12.22
C ARG A 91 10.57 -18.55 13.18
N ASN A 92 11.67 -18.36 13.91
CA ASN A 92 12.29 -19.33 14.82
C ASN A 92 12.06 -19.04 16.32
N ALA A 93 11.26 -18.04 16.68
CA ALA A 93 10.93 -17.71 18.08
C ALA A 93 9.54 -18.23 18.52
N GLN A 94 9.07 -19.31 17.89
CA GLN A 94 7.88 -20.07 18.31
C GLN A 94 8.26 -21.53 18.53
#